data_AF-A0A812M0Q7-F1
#
_entry.id   AF-A0A812M0Q7-F1
#
_cell.length_a   1.000
_cell.length_b   1.000
_cell.length_c   1.000
_cell.angle_alpha   90.00
_cell.angle_beta   90.00
_cell.angle_gamma   90.00
#
_symmetry.space_group_name_H-M   'P 1'
#
loop_
_entity.id
_entity.type
_entity.pdbx_description
1 polymer ?
#
loop_
_entity_poly.entity_id
_entity_poly.type
_entity_poly.pdbx_seq_one_letter_code
_entity_poly.pdbx_strand_id
1 'polypeptide(L)'
;LMVAGRHRPATGGVASMSAEELLQSVWMGAQQLRWDENWESVAQALASKLGQLSLEDLATALWSFGTLAKAPTSFLEEAAKEAVRRLELGEAATPRTLADLAWGRQPRSTSADDQTSEIQGDRTR
;
A
#
# COMPACT_ATOMS: atom_id res chain seq x y z
N LEU A 1 27.93 -7.97 -4.66
CA LEU A 1 27.29 -9.29 -4.47
C LEU A 1 26.22 -9.43 -5.55
N MET A 2 26.49 -10.29 -6.53
CA MET A 2 25.64 -10.55 -7.69
C MET A 2 24.43 -11.39 -7.30
N VAL A 3 23.22 -10.88 -7.56
CA VAL A 3 22.03 -11.70 -7.85
C VAL A 3 21.46 -11.16 -9.16
N ALA A 4 22.04 -11.63 -10.27
CA ALA A 4 21.53 -11.38 -11.62
C ALA A 4 20.70 -12.59 -12.07
N GLY A 5 19.58 -12.82 -11.39
CA GLY A 5 18.50 -13.67 -11.88
C GLY A 5 17.59 -12.81 -12.76
N ARG A 6 17.74 -12.93 -14.08
CA ARG A 6 16.89 -12.25 -15.06
C ARG A 6 15.42 -12.67 -14.88
N HIS A 7 14.61 -11.87 -14.19
CA HIS A 7 13.19 -11.79 -14.51
C HIS A 7 13.05 -10.82 -15.66
N ARG A 8 13.12 -11.37 -16.87
CA ARG A 8 12.67 -10.70 -18.09
C ARG A 8 11.15 -10.60 -17.92
N PRO A 9 10.53 -9.40 -17.80
CA PRO A 9 9.08 -9.34 -17.86
C PRO A 9 8.67 -9.94 -19.20
N ALA A 10 7.95 -11.06 -19.14
CA ALA A 10 7.22 -11.56 -20.29
C ALA A 10 6.36 -10.39 -20.79
N THR A 11 6.17 -10.30 -22.10
CA THR A 11 5.45 -9.24 -22.81
C THR A 11 3.94 -9.12 -22.48
N GLY A 12 3.52 -9.50 -21.27
CA GLY A 12 2.22 -9.15 -20.72
C GLY A 12 2.35 -7.94 -19.80
N GLY A 13 1.36 -7.05 -19.84
CA GLY A 13 1.33 -5.88 -18.96
C GLY A 13 1.24 -6.28 -17.47
N VAL A 14 1.10 -5.28 -16.60
CA VAL A 14 1.03 -5.43 -15.12
C VAL A 14 0.13 -6.59 -14.65
N ALA A 15 -0.95 -6.89 -15.37
CA ALA A 15 -1.86 -7.99 -15.07
C ALA A 15 -1.25 -9.40 -15.13
N SER A 16 -0.18 -9.62 -15.92
CA SER A 16 0.47 -10.94 -16.02
C SER A 16 1.56 -11.17 -14.98
N MET A 17 1.92 -10.15 -14.19
CA MET A 17 2.95 -10.27 -13.16
C MET A 17 2.48 -11.16 -12.01
N SER A 18 3.43 -11.83 -11.35
CA SER A 18 3.17 -12.57 -10.11
C SER A 18 2.86 -11.61 -8.96
N ALA A 19 2.25 -12.13 -7.88
CA ALA A 19 1.98 -11.34 -6.68
C ALA A 19 3.29 -10.79 -6.06
N GLU A 20 4.36 -11.59 -6.06
CA GLU A 20 5.70 -11.20 -5.59
C GLU A 20 6.33 -10.12 -6.47
N GLU A 21 6.25 -10.24 -7.81
CA GLU A 21 6.79 -9.23 -8.74
C GLU A 21 6.07 -7.88 -8.56
N LEU A 22 4.76 -7.91 -8.35
CA LEU A 22 3.96 -6.72 -8.06
C LEU A 22 4.35 -6.12 -6.72
N LEU A 23 4.44 -6.92 -5.66
CA LEU A 23 4.82 -6.47 -4.32
C LEU A 23 6.21 -5.83 -4.31
N GLN A 24 7.18 -6.47 -4.97
CA GLN A 24 8.54 -5.94 -5.12
C GLN A 24 8.53 -4.58 -5.84
N SER A 25 7.70 -4.43 -6.86
CA SER A 25 7.55 -3.18 -7.61
C SER A 25 6.99 -2.05 -6.72
N VAL A 26 5.94 -2.33 -5.95
CA VAL A 26 5.32 -1.36 -5.03
C VAL A 26 6.30 -0.98 -3.91
N TRP A 27 6.99 -1.95 -3.31
CA TRP A 27 7.97 -1.71 -2.26
C TRP A 27 9.16 -0.86 -2.74
N MET A 28 9.68 -1.14 -3.94
CA MET A 28 10.75 -0.33 -4.53
C MET A 28 10.28 1.09 -4.88
N GLY A 29 9.05 1.26 -5.37
CA GLY A 29 8.45 2.56 -5.63
C GLY A 29 8.30 3.40 -4.37
N ALA A 30 7.83 2.79 -3.28
CA ALA A 30 7.72 3.40 -1.96
C ALA A 30 9.07 3.88 -1.43
N GLN A 31 10.10 3.04 -1.47
CA GLN A 31 11.44 3.42 -0.99
C GLN A 31 12.08 4.56 -1.79
N GLN A 32 11.83 4.62 -3.09
CA GLN A 32 12.40 5.65 -3.95
C GLN A 32 11.55 6.92 -4.01
N LEU A 33 10.40 6.93 -3.31
CA LEU A 33 9.37 7.96 -3.41
C LEU A 33 8.98 8.24 -4.88
N ARG A 34 8.97 7.20 -5.72
CA ARG A 34 8.73 7.27 -7.16
C ARG A 34 7.51 6.44 -7.48
N TRP A 35 6.44 7.13 -7.86
CA TRP A 35 5.19 6.52 -8.31
C TRP A 35 4.91 6.95 -9.75
N ASP A 36 4.88 5.99 -10.69
CA ASP A 36 4.68 6.23 -12.12
C ASP A 36 3.27 5.88 -12.60
N GLU A 37 2.96 6.13 -13.87
CA GLU A 37 1.64 6.06 -14.51
C GLU A 37 0.94 4.68 -14.42
N ASN A 38 1.65 3.59 -14.10
CA ASN A 38 1.10 2.24 -14.11
C ASN A 38 0.54 1.78 -12.76
N TRP A 39 0.49 2.64 -11.76
CA TRP A 39 0.27 2.21 -10.39
C TRP A 39 -1.14 1.75 -10.03
N GLU A 40 -2.16 2.34 -10.63
CA GLU A 40 -3.54 1.89 -10.44
C GLU A 40 -3.68 0.46 -10.95
N SER A 41 -3.06 0.16 -12.10
CA SER A 41 -2.98 -1.19 -12.66
C SER A 41 -2.23 -2.15 -11.73
N VAL A 42 -1.19 -1.69 -11.02
CA VAL A 42 -0.46 -2.50 -10.03
C VAL A 42 -1.33 -2.78 -8.82
N ALA A 43 -2.01 -1.78 -8.28
CA ALA A 43 -2.93 -1.94 -7.16
C ALA A 43 -4.09 -2.90 -7.52
N GLN A 44 -4.63 -2.78 -8.72
CA GLN A 44 -5.72 -3.65 -9.19
C GLN A 44 -5.24 -5.09 -9.45
N ALA A 45 -4.06 -5.26 -10.04
CA ALA A 45 -3.47 -6.58 -10.21
C ALA A 45 -3.18 -7.24 -8.85
N LEU A 46 -2.68 -6.48 -7.88
CA LEU A 46 -2.42 -6.97 -6.52
C LEU A 46 -3.73 -7.28 -5.77
N ALA A 47 -4.77 -6.45 -5.94
CA ALA A 47 -6.12 -6.70 -5.39
C ALA A 47 -6.66 -8.07 -5.82
N SER A 48 -6.50 -8.42 -7.10
CA SER A 48 -6.94 -9.71 -7.64
C SER A 48 -6.19 -10.93 -7.06
N LYS A 49 -5.08 -10.68 -6.35
CA LYS A 49 -4.17 -11.71 -5.81
C LYS A 49 -4.04 -11.65 -4.28
N LEU A 50 -4.87 -10.89 -3.57
CA LEU A 50 -4.79 -10.74 -2.11
C LEU A 50 -4.81 -12.08 -1.36
N GLY A 51 -5.60 -13.05 -1.83
CA GLY A 51 -5.64 -14.39 -1.23
C GLY A 51 -4.34 -15.19 -1.33
N GLN A 52 -3.39 -14.77 -2.16
CA GLN A 52 -2.09 -15.42 -2.35
C GLN A 52 -0.99 -14.80 -1.48
N LEU A 53 -1.19 -13.56 -1.02
CA LEU A 53 -0.23 -12.84 -0.19
C LEU A 53 -0.18 -13.43 1.21
N SER A 54 0.96 -13.41 1.89
CA SER A 54 1.04 -13.66 3.34
C SER A 54 0.59 -12.43 4.14
N LEU A 55 0.44 -12.55 5.46
CA LEU A 55 0.19 -11.39 6.32
C LEU A 55 1.34 -10.35 6.27
N GLU A 56 2.59 -10.81 6.11
CA GLU A 56 3.76 -9.93 5.95
C GLU A 56 3.74 -9.20 4.60
N ASP A 57 3.30 -9.87 3.54
CA ASP A 57 3.14 -9.26 2.23
C ASP A 57 2.03 -8.20 2.24
N LEU A 58 0.91 -8.49 2.90
CA LEU A 58 -0.18 -7.52 3.10
C LEU A 58 0.30 -6.29 3.86
N ALA A 59 1.08 -6.48 4.93
CA ALA A 59 1.68 -5.40 5.69
C ALA A 59 2.63 -4.55 4.83
N THR A 60 3.49 -5.20 4.06
CA THR A 60 4.43 -4.54 3.13
C THR A 60 3.68 -3.75 2.06
N ALA A 61 2.63 -4.31 1.48
CA ALA A 61 1.79 -3.63 0.49
C ALA A 61 1.12 -2.39 1.11
N LEU A 62 0.45 -2.55 2.26
CA LEU A 62 -0.24 -1.46 2.96
C LEU A 62 0.71 -0.34 3.36
N TRP A 63 1.89 -0.66 3.90
CA TRP A 63 2.91 0.33 4.22
C TRP A 63 3.40 1.06 2.96
N SER A 64 3.69 0.32 1.89
CA SER A 64 4.23 0.90 0.66
C SER A 64 3.24 1.86 0.01
N PHE A 65 1.98 1.43 -0.10
CA PHE A 65 0.86 2.24 -0.61
C PHE A 65 0.48 3.41 0.31
N GLY A 66 0.57 3.23 1.62
CA GLY A 66 0.35 4.27 2.61
C GLY A 66 1.44 5.35 2.59
N THR A 67 2.70 4.97 2.40
CA THR A 67 3.89 5.86 2.45
C THR A 67 3.81 7.03 1.47
N LEU A 68 3.18 6.83 0.31
CA LEU A 68 3.08 7.88 -0.70
C LEU A 68 1.68 8.48 -0.80
N ALA A 69 0.76 8.10 0.09
CA ALA A 69 -0.61 8.60 0.18
C ALA A 69 -1.42 8.55 -1.13
N LYS A 70 -0.98 7.74 -2.10
CA LYS A 70 -1.47 7.72 -3.48
C LYS A 70 -2.23 6.46 -3.85
N ALA A 71 -2.43 5.52 -2.94
CA ALA A 71 -3.12 4.27 -3.27
C ALA A 71 -4.63 4.45 -3.46
N PRO A 72 -5.28 3.57 -4.25
CA PRO A 72 -6.73 3.59 -4.39
C PRO A 72 -7.32 3.17 -3.03
N THR A 73 -8.25 3.97 -2.50
CA THR A 73 -8.85 3.70 -1.19
C THR A 73 -9.47 2.31 -1.12
N SER A 74 -10.04 1.83 -2.23
CA SER A 74 -10.58 0.49 -2.37
C SER A 74 -9.54 -0.62 -2.16
N PHE A 75 -8.33 -0.51 -2.70
CA PHE A 75 -7.28 -1.50 -2.48
C PHE A 75 -6.86 -1.55 -1.00
N LEU A 76 -6.64 -0.38 -0.39
CA LEU A 76 -6.24 -0.30 1.02
C LEU A 76 -7.29 -0.93 1.95
N GLU A 77 -8.57 -0.70 1.67
CA GLU A 77 -9.66 -1.30 2.42
C GLU A 77 -9.70 -2.82 2.27
N GLU A 78 -9.63 -3.34 1.04
CA GLU A 78 -9.68 -4.79 0.79
C GLU A 78 -8.46 -5.51 1.36
N ALA A 79 -7.25 -4.95 1.18
CA ALA A 79 -6.04 -5.51 1.77
C ALA A 79 -6.10 -5.54 3.30
N ALA A 80 -6.65 -4.49 3.92
CA ALA A 80 -6.76 -4.44 5.37
C ALA A 80 -7.88 -5.34 5.92
N LYS A 81 -9.00 -5.50 5.21
CA LYS A 81 -10.04 -6.50 5.55
C LYS A 81 -9.45 -7.90 5.53
N GLU A 82 -8.68 -8.24 4.50
CA GLU A 82 -8.02 -9.54 4.39
C GLU A 82 -7.00 -9.77 5.51
N ALA A 83 -6.22 -8.74 5.88
CA ALA A 83 -5.29 -8.83 7.01
C ALA A 83 -6.01 -9.08 8.34
N VAL A 84 -7.12 -8.38 8.61
CA VAL A 84 -7.96 -8.61 9.80
C VAL A 84 -8.51 -10.02 9.81
N ARG A 85 -9.07 -10.49 8.68
CA ARG A 85 -9.62 -11.84 8.55
C ARG A 85 -8.58 -12.92 8.90
N ARG A 86 -7.33 -12.75 8.49
CA ARG A 86 -6.24 -13.69 8.78
C ARG A 86 -5.81 -13.70 10.23
N LEU A 87 -5.74 -12.52 10.85
CA LEU A 87 -5.52 -12.39 12.28
C LEU A 87 -6.64 -13.10 13.07
N GLU A 88 -7.89 -12.95 12.66
CA GLU A 88 -9.04 -13.62 13.28
C GLU A 88 -9.00 -15.16 13.10
N LEU A 89 -8.44 -15.64 11.99
CA LEU A 89 -8.19 -17.06 11.76
C LEU A 89 -6.98 -17.63 12.54
N GLY A 90 -6.26 -16.78 13.28
CA GLY A 90 -5.13 -17.18 14.11
C GLY A 90 -3.78 -17.23 13.39
N GLU A 91 -3.63 -16.58 12.23
CA GLU A 91 -2.32 -16.40 11.60
C GLU A 91 -1.41 -15.59 12.53
N ALA A 92 -0.20 -16.09 12.79
CA ALA A 92 0.75 -15.44 13.69
C ALA A 92 1.28 -14.15 13.06
N ALA A 93 1.18 -13.05 13.80
CA ALA A 93 1.71 -11.75 13.37
C ALA A 93 2.90 -11.34 14.22
N THR A 94 3.97 -10.89 13.56
CA THR A 94 5.08 -10.26 14.28
C THR A 94 4.68 -8.85 14.73
N PRO A 95 5.34 -8.28 15.76
CA PRO A 95 5.11 -6.88 16.15
C PRO A 95 5.33 -5.89 14.99
N ARG A 96 6.28 -6.18 14.10
CA ARG A 96 6.53 -5.38 12.91
C ARG A 96 5.36 -5.42 11.94
N THR A 97 4.85 -6.62 11.65
CA THR A 97 3.67 -6.81 10.80
C THR A 97 2.48 -6.00 11.32
N LEU A 98 2.22 -6.05 12.63
CA LEU A 98 1.15 -5.27 13.25
C LEU A 98 1.38 -3.76 13.15
N ALA A 99 2.62 -3.29 13.32
CA ALA A 99 2.95 -1.87 13.18
C ALA A 99 2.75 -1.37 11.74
N ASP A 100 3.20 -2.13 10.75
CA ASP A 100 3.08 -1.80 9.33
C ASP A 100 1.60 -1.80 8.88
N LEU A 101 0.80 -2.76 9.36
CA LEU A 101 -0.65 -2.80 9.15
C LEU A 101 -1.34 -1.57 9.77
N ALA A 102 -0.97 -1.20 11.01
CA ALA A 102 -1.56 -0.05 11.72
C ALA A 102 -1.17 1.29 11.08
N TRP A 103 0.04 1.41 10.54
CA TRP A 103 0.52 2.60 9.84
C TRP A 103 -0.13 2.75 8.46
N GLY A 104 -0.19 1.68 7.67
CA GLY A 104 -0.82 1.71 6.34
C GLY A 104 -2.31 2.07 6.37
N ARG A 105 -2.98 1.83 7.50
CA ARG A 105 -4.40 2.13 7.73
C ARG A 105 -4.71 3.53 8.25
N GLN A 106 -3.70 4.36 8.54
CA GLN A 106 -3.94 5.66 9.13
C GLN A 106 -4.90 6.49 8.26
N PRO A 107 -5.88 7.19 8.85
CA PRO A 107 -6.70 8.12 8.10
C PRO A 107 -5.76 9.15 7.48
N ARG A 108 -5.75 9.20 6.15
CA ARG A 108 -5.03 10.25 5.44
C ARG A 108 -5.67 11.55 5.86
N SER A 109 -4.98 12.32 6.69
CA SER A 109 -5.40 13.67 7.03
C SER A 109 -5.66 14.39 5.72
N THR A 110 -6.93 14.60 5.40
CA THR A 110 -7.31 15.60 4.41
C THR A 110 -6.65 16.89 4.88
N SER A 111 -5.89 17.50 3.97
CA SER A 111 -5.04 18.66 4.16
C SER A 111 -5.58 19.66 5.19
N ALA A 112 -4.63 20.31 5.87
CA ALA A 112 -4.77 21.34 6.90
C ALA A 112 -5.54 22.62 6.46
N ASP A 113 -6.38 22.55 5.42
CA ASP A 113 -7.16 23.66 4.88
C ASP A 113 -8.52 23.85 5.59
N ASP A 114 -8.95 22.89 6.40
CA ASP A 114 -10.22 22.97 7.15
C ASP A 114 -10.09 23.68 8.52
N GLN A 115 -8.87 24.06 8.93
CA GLN A 115 -8.58 24.71 10.22
C GLN A 115 -8.23 26.20 10.10
N THR A 116 -8.07 26.74 8.88
CA THR A 116 -7.67 28.14 8.66
C THR A 116 -8.85 29.09 8.43
N SER A 117 -10.07 28.60 8.20
CA SER A 117 -11.24 29.47 7.99
C SER A 117 -11.84 30.04 9.28
N GLU A 118 -11.50 29.52 10.46
CA GLU A 118 -12.09 29.98 11.74
C GLU A 118 -11.18 30.95 12.53
N ILE A 119 -9.89 31.10 12.15
CA ILE A 119 -8.94 31.97 12.86
C ILE A 119 -8.88 33.40 12.24
N GLN A 120 -9.43 33.60 11.03
CA GLN A 120 -9.45 34.90 10.35
C GLN A 120 -10.82 35.62 10.49
N GLY A 121 -11.55 35.39 11.59
CA GLY A 121 -12.81 36.10 11.90
C GLY A 121 -12.70 37.16 12.99
N ASP A 122 -11.71 37.08 13.88
CA ASP A 122 -11.72 37.83 15.15
C ASP A 122 -10.47 38.68 15.39
N ARG A 123 -9.97 39.31 14.32
CA ARG A 123 -8.99 40.40 14.39
C ARG A 123 -9.26 41.43 13.30
N THR A 124 -10.39 42.12 13.40
CA THR A 124 -10.59 43.56 13.12
C THR A 124 -12.08 43.85 12.91
N ARG A 125 -12.81 44.16 13.98
CA ARG A 125 -13.65 45.37 14.08
C ARG A 125 -14.25 45.52 15.46
#